data_AF-A0A812TD13-F1
#
_entry.id   AF-A0A812TD13-F1
#
_cell.length_a   1.000
_cell.length_b   1.000
_cell.length_c   1.000
_cell.angle_alpha   90.00
_cell.angle_beta   90.00
_cell.angle_gamma   90.00
#
_symmetry.space_group_name_H-M   'P 1'
#
loop_
_entity.id
_entity.type
_entity.pdbx_description
1 polymer ?
#
loop_
_entity_poly.entity_id
_entity_poly.type
_entity_poly.pdbx_seq_one_letter_code
_entity_poly.pdbx_strand_id
1 'polypeptide(L)'
;SVGMGMDTSSSDHDIFLRFKDGDEDMVQILYEVVLDLQKQSSTHCRLKRAKILRKDFAVEIQDYYRFRDFDLVPYTVKPGPTGLEDCQWDAGRKVWQRILHSDLTPKLQELSEKHPDGFSMTRLLKIYNESLPRLRKSGEKKKPPLISLHIPLMVLGALDQRKLDRCKDPQGYFMESLKYIRHNWARAEVAENETSLQEIGAEAHLQRMTKKYGEAQMEVEFTQLLDDHLIILEQLCAEKGDDKLAAQRVISSVQSLFGTSGPHGLLAREPTYKSKVAEAEAKANL
;
A
#
# COMPACT_ATOMS: atom_id res chain seq x y z
N SER A 1 4.21 5.31 6.29
CA SER A 1 3.28 4.48 7.13
C SER A 1 3.46 4.64 8.63
N VAL A 2 4.69 4.63 9.14
CA VAL A 2 5.01 4.72 10.59
C VAL A 2 4.44 5.99 11.23
N GLY A 3 4.69 7.17 10.63
CA GLY A 3 4.18 8.44 11.15
C GLY A 3 2.65 8.58 11.15
N MET A 4 1.94 7.68 10.46
CA MET A 4 0.46 7.65 10.42
C MET A 4 -0.13 6.54 11.31
N GLY A 5 0.69 5.82 12.09
CA GLY A 5 0.23 4.68 12.91
C GLY A 5 -0.21 3.45 12.10
N MET A 6 0.23 3.36 10.85
CA MET A 6 -0.23 2.36 9.88
C MET A 6 0.88 1.36 9.49
N ASP A 7 1.95 1.25 10.27
CA ASP A 7 3.08 0.37 9.94
C ASP A 7 2.78 -1.11 10.19
N THR A 8 3.45 -1.91 9.37
CA THR A 8 3.50 -3.38 9.40
C THR A 8 4.95 -3.81 9.63
N SER A 9 5.17 -5.10 9.91
CA SER A 9 6.53 -5.63 10.10
C SER A 9 7.43 -5.46 8.87
N SER A 10 6.84 -5.35 7.67
CA SER A 10 7.54 -5.10 6.40
C SER A 10 7.50 -3.65 5.94
N SER A 11 7.04 -2.72 6.78
CA SER A 11 7.00 -1.30 6.40
C SER A 11 8.40 -0.68 6.43
N ASP A 12 8.80 -0.11 5.28
CA ASP A 12 9.95 0.77 5.18
C ASP A 12 9.70 2.07 5.96
N HIS A 13 10.78 2.76 6.33
CA HIS A 13 10.72 4.02 7.05
C HIS A 13 10.93 5.21 6.11
N ASP A 14 9.85 5.94 5.82
CA ASP A 14 9.89 7.17 5.05
C ASP A 14 10.36 8.34 5.94
N ILE A 15 11.48 8.99 5.58
CA ILE A 15 11.99 10.20 6.23
C ILE A 15 11.90 11.36 5.25
N PHE A 16 11.02 12.33 5.53
CA PHE A 16 10.85 13.50 4.68
C PHE A 16 11.91 14.55 4.96
N LEU A 17 12.65 14.96 3.92
CA LEU A 17 13.74 15.92 4.01
C LEU A 17 13.37 17.19 3.23
N ARG A 18 13.20 18.30 3.95
CA ARG A 18 12.89 19.58 3.33
C ARG A 18 14.12 20.22 2.71
N PHE A 19 14.04 20.51 1.42
CA PHE A 19 14.94 21.38 0.68
C PHE A 19 14.33 22.77 0.67
N LYS A 20 15.11 23.78 1.05
CA LYS A 20 14.63 25.17 1.09
C LYS A 20 14.27 25.68 -0.31
N ASP A 21 15.15 25.42 -1.28
CA ASP A 21 15.05 25.90 -2.66
C ASP A 21 15.17 24.73 -3.63
N GLY A 22 14.42 23.66 -3.37
CA GLY A 22 14.49 22.43 -4.16
C GLY A 22 13.98 22.57 -5.60
N ASP A 23 14.62 21.82 -6.50
CA ASP A 23 14.34 21.72 -7.93
C ASP A 23 14.13 20.26 -8.38
N GLU A 24 14.14 20.00 -9.69
CA GLU A 24 13.94 18.67 -10.26
C GLU A 24 15.05 17.67 -9.91
N ASP A 25 16.23 18.15 -9.49
CA ASP A 25 17.41 17.34 -9.23
C ASP A 25 17.55 16.94 -7.75
N MET A 26 16.62 17.33 -6.87
CA MET A 26 16.70 17.05 -5.42
C MET A 26 17.03 15.60 -5.07
N VAL A 27 16.43 14.63 -5.78
CA VAL A 27 16.69 13.19 -5.52
C VAL A 27 18.13 12.83 -5.91
N GLN A 28 18.63 13.38 -7.01
CA GLN A 28 20.00 13.17 -7.45
C GLN A 28 20.99 13.83 -6.49
N ILE A 29 20.75 15.08 -6.11
CA ILE A 29 21.57 15.82 -5.13
C ILE A 29 21.61 15.05 -3.80
N LEU A 30 20.46 14.62 -3.28
CA LEU A 30 20.40 13.84 -2.06
C LEU A 30 21.19 12.53 -2.17
N TYR A 31 21.09 11.84 -3.31
CA TYR A 31 21.81 10.59 -3.56
C TYR A 31 23.33 10.80 -3.51
N GLU A 32 23.83 11.83 -4.18
CA GLU A 32 25.25 12.20 -4.18
C GLU A 32 25.74 12.56 -2.77
N VAL A 33 24.97 13.37 -2.04
CA VAL A 33 25.28 13.74 -0.65
C VAL A 33 25.39 12.49 0.24
N VAL A 34 24.46 11.54 0.14
CA VAL A 34 24.49 10.31 0.94
C VAL A 34 25.69 9.44 0.58
N LEU A 35 26.04 9.33 -0.72
CA LEU A 35 27.24 8.61 -1.16
C LEU A 35 28.53 9.27 -0.67
N ASP A 36 28.60 10.60 -0.67
CA ASP A 36 29.77 11.32 -0.17
C ASP A 36 29.89 11.21 1.34
N LEU A 37 28.78 11.31 2.08
CA LEU A 37 28.74 10.98 3.51
C LEU A 37 29.27 9.56 3.74
N GLN A 38 28.88 8.58 2.94
CA GLN A 38 29.34 7.19 3.08
C GLN A 38 30.88 7.06 2.99
N LYS A 39 31.55 7.92 2.20
CA LYS A 39 33.01 7.90 2.00
C LYS A 39 33.80 8.59 3.11
N GLN A 40 33.18 9.43 3.94
CA GLN A 40 33.89 10.18 4.97
C GLN A 40 34.51 9.27 6.03
N SER A 41 35.70 9.65 6.53
CA SER A 41 36.43 8.88 7.53
C SER A 41 35.64 8.75 8.84
N SER A 42 34.97 9.82 9.26
CA SER A 42 34.13 9.94 10.45
C SER A 42 32.79 9.18 10.38
N THR A 43 32.39 8.70 9.20
CA THR A 43 31.08 8.11 9.02
C THR A 43 30.91 6.79 9.78
N HIS A 44 29.74 6.65 10.42
CA HIS A 44 29.39 5.48 11.19
C HIS A 44 29.44 4.21 10.33
N CYS A 45 29.94 3.11 10.91
CA CYS A 45 30.19 1.86 10.20
C CYS A 45 28.95 1.25 9.53
N ARG A 46 27.75 1.55 10.05
CA ARG A 46 26.47 1.13 9.45
C ARG A 46 26.24 1.81 8.10
N LEU A 47 26.35 3.14 8.02
CA LEU A 47 26.20 3.83 6.74
C LEU A 47 27.25 3.34 5.73
N LYS A 48 28.51 3.16 6.16
CA LYS A 48 29.59 2.65 5.31
C LYS A 48 29.29 1.30 4.65
N ARG A 49 28.48 0.46 5.29
CA ARG A 49 28.12 -0.89 4.80
C ARG A 49 26.75 -0.95 4.14
N ALA A 50 25.92 0.07 4.36
CA ALA A 50 24.59 0.15 3.79
C ALA A 50 24.64 0.23 2.26
N LYS A 51 23.66 -0.35 1.59
CA LYS A 51 23.49 -0.17 0.15
C LYS A 51 22.62 1.05 -0.10
N ILE A 52 23.13 1.99 -0.90
CA ILE A 52 22.42 3.21 -1.25
C ILE A 52 21.83 3.04 -2.65
N LEU A 53 20.52 3.22 -2.78
CA LEU A 53 19.78 3.08 -4.03
C LEU A 53 19.00 4.35 -4.35
N ARG A 54 19.13 4.84 -5.57
CA ARG A 54 18.31 5.93 -6.09
C ARG A 54 16.97 5.38 -6.61
N LYS A 55 15.86 5.88 -6.07
CA LYS A 55 14.49 5.64 -6.56
C LYS A 55 13.97 6.90 -7.28
N ASP A 56 12.76 6.82 -7.84
CA ASP A 56 12.13 7.97 -8.55
C ASP A 56 11.89 9.18 -7.63
N PHE A 57 11.49 8.94 -6.38
CA PHE A 57 11.07 9.98 -5.43
C PHE A 57 11.88 9.97 -4.12
N ALA A 58 12.88 9.10 -4.01
CA ALA A 58 13.58 8.88 -2.75
C ALA A 58 14.99 8.33 -2.97
N VAL A 59 15.79 8.39 -1.91
CA VAL A 59 17.04 7.65 -1.77
C VAL A 59 16.83 6.59 -0.70
N GLU A 60 16.89 5.33 -1.12
CA GLU A 60 16.75 4.18 -0.23
C GLU A 60 18.11 3.81 0.38
N ILE A 61 18.12 3.62 1.69
CA ILE A 61 19.26 3.13 2.47
C ILE A 61 18.88 1.74 3.00
N GLN A 62 19.47 0.71 2.41
CA GLN A 62 19.26 -0.68 2.80
C GLN A 62 20.31 -1.14 3.81
N ASP A 63 19.92 -2.07 4.67
CA ASP A 63 20.80 -2.71 5.66
C ASP A 63 21.44 -1.75 6.68
N TYR A 64 20.94 -0.51 6.80
CA TYR A 64 21.39 0.43 7.82
C TYR A 64 21.15 -0.12 9.23
N TYR A 65 19.98 -0.74 9.42
CA TYR A 65 19.67 -1.65 10.51
C TYR A 65 19.23 -2.99 9.91
N ARG A 66 19.68 -4.11 10.50
CA ARG A 66 19.56 -5.51 9.98
C ARG A 66 18.19 -5.95 9.42
N PHE A 67 17.12 -5.20 9.62
CA PHE A 67 15.76 -5.57 9.25
C PHE A 67 14.89 -4.42 8.72
N ARG A 68 15.45 -3.24 8.45
CA ARG A 68 14.66 -2.08 8.00
C ARG A 68 15.41 -1.24 6.99
N ASP A 69 14.72 -0.98 5.87
CA ASP A 69 15.13 -0.04 4.86
C ASP A 69 14.55 1.34 5.18
N PHE A 70 15.29 2.38 4.83
CA PHE A 70 14.89 3.77 5.03
C PHE A 70 14.80 4.46 3.68
N ASP A 71 13.66 5.08 3.38
CA ASP A 71 13.49 5.92 2.22
C ASP A 71 13.64 7.38 2.65
N LEU A 72 14.73 8.01 2.23
CA LEU A 72 14.91 9.45 2.38
C LEU A 72 14.18 10.16 1.24
N VAL A 73 13.12 10.88 1.56
CA VAL A 73 12.18 11.44 0.59
C VAL A 73 12.34 12.97 0.56
N PRO A 74 13.08 13.53 -0.42
CA PRO A 74 13.26 14.97 -0.50
C PRO A 74 11.97 15.66 -0.92
N TYR A 75 11.71 16.84 -0.37
CA TYR A 75 10.59 17.68 -0.77
C TYR A 75 10.96 19.16 -0.67
N THR A 76 10.21 20.00 -1.34
CA THR A 76 10.33 21.45 -1.26
C THR A 76 8.96 22.08 -1.20
N VAL A 77 8.88 23.35 -0.79
CA VAL A 77 7.61 24.08 -0.73
C VAL A 77 7.44 24.84 -2.04
N LYS A 78 6.30 24.63 -2.73
CA LYS A 78 5.94 25.34 -3.96
C LYS A 78 4.59 26.04 -3.81
N PRO A 79 4.34 27.15 -4.54
CA PRO A 79 3.00 27.68 -4.70
C PRO A 79 2.11 26.65 -5.40
N GLY A 80 0.92 26.43 -4.86
CA GLY A 80 -0.13 25.57 -5.38
C GLY A 80 -1.51 26.23 -5.25
N PRO A 81 -2.58 25.55 -5.70
CA PRO A 81 -3.94 26.11 -5.72
C PRO A 81 -4.46 26.54 -4.34
N THR A 82 -4.00 25.88 -3.27
CA THR A 82 -4.46 26.13 -1.90
C THR A 82 -3.49 26.97 -1.07
N GLY A 83 -2.39 27.46 -1.67
CA GLY A 83 -1.35 28.21 -0.98
C GLY A 83 0.03 27.59 -1.18
N LEU A 84 0.82 27.49 -0.11
CA LEU A 84 2.12 26.82 -0.14
C LEU A 84 1.93 25.33 0.14
N GLU A 85 2.46 24.48 -0.73
CA GLU A 85 2.28 23.03 -0.67
C GLU A 85 3.63 22.31 -0.61
N ASP A 86 3.70 21.24 0.20
CA ASP A 86 4.84 20.34 0.25
C ASP A 86 4.83 19.47 -1.01
N CYS A 87 5.85 19.63 -1.86
CA CYS A 87 5.89 19.04 -3.19
C CYS A 87 7.17 18.23 -3.43
N GLN A 88 7.01 17.17 -4.21
CA GLN A 88 8.06 16.34 -4.80
C GLN A 88 8.08 16.53 -6.30
N TRP A 89 9.25 16.42 -6.91
CA TRP A 89 9.34 16.35 -8.36
C TRP A 89 8.97 14.94 -8.85
N ASP A 90 7.99 14.85 -9.74
CA ASP A 90 7.67 13.62 -10.47
C ASP A 90 8.42 13.61 -11.79
N ALA A 91 9.58 12.96 -11.82
CA ALA A 91 10.43 12.87 -13.01
C ALA A 91 9.73 12.19 -14.19
N GLY A 92 8.79 11.26 -13.94
CA GLY A 92 8.06 10.55 -14.98
C GLY A 92 7.01 11.42 -15.67
N ARG A 93 6.37 12.33 -14.94
CA ARG A 93 5.38 13.29 -15.47
C ARG A 93 5.93 14.68 -15.76
N LYS A 94 7.14 14.98 -15.27
CA LYS A 94 7.76 16.32 -15.29
C LYS A 94 6.87 17.38 -14.65
N VAL A 95 6.32 17.07 -13.48
CA VAL A 95 5.45 17.98 -12.71
C VAL A 95 5.81 17.98 -11.24
N TRP A 96 5.53 19.09 -10.56
CA TRP A 96 5.50 19.14 -9.11
C TRP A 96 4.26 18.44 -8.59
N GLN A 97 4.47 17.45 -7.73
CA GLN A 97 3.41 16.65 -7.14
C GLN A 97 3.36 16.92 -5.63
N ARG A 98 2.19 17.33 -5.15
CA ARG A 98 1.90 17.47 -3.72
C ARG A 98 2.14 16.17 -2.97
N ILE A 99 2.63 16.26 -1.75
CA ILE A 99 2.77 15.13 -0.83
C ILE A 99 1.50 15.00 -0.01
N LEU A 100 0.83 13.85 -0.09
CA LEU A 100 -0.44 13.66 0.62
C LEU A 100 -0.29 13.51 2.15
N HIS A 101 0.91 13.25 2.67
CA HIS A 101 1.07 12.82 4.06
C HIS A 101 0.60 13.85 5.09
N SER A 102 0.82 15.15 4.83
CA SER A 102 0.37 16.25 5.70
C SER A 102 -1.15 16.30 5.83
N ASP A 103 -1.87 15.97 4.76
CA ASP A 103 -3.33 16.12 4.66
C ASP A 103 -4.06 14.80 4.93
N LEU A 104 -3.42 13.68 4.59
CA LEU A 104 -3.92 12.35 4.86
C LEU A 104 -3.83 12.00 6.35
N THR A 105 -2.79 12.45 7.06
CA THR A 105 -2.61 12.12 8.49
C THR A 105 -3.79 12.61 9.34
N PRO A 106 -4.28 13.87 9.22
CA PRO A 106 -5.48 14.31 9.91
C PRO A 106 -6.73 13.48 9.59
N LYS A 107 -6.93 13.07 8.34
CA LYS A 107 -8.06 12.22 7.95
C LYS A 107 -8.00 10.83 8.58
N LEU A 108 -6.80 10.26 8.66
CA LEU A 108 -6.59 8.99 9.34
C LEU A 108 -6.72 9.10 10.87
N GLN A 109 -6.32 10.23 11.45
CA GLN A 109 -6.55 10.53 12.86
C GLN A 109 -8.05 10.62 13.16
N GLU A 110 -8.81 11.34 12.34
CA GLU A 110 -10.27 11.43 12.45
C GLU A 110 -10.93 10.04 12.31
N LEU A 111 -10.48 9.23 11.35
CA LEU A 111 -10.91 7.83 11.23
C LEU A 111 -10.62 7.03 12.51
N SER A 112 -9.43 7.20 13.11
CA SER A 112 -9.06 6.48 14.34
C SER A 112 -9.91 6.87 15.55
N GLU A 113 -10.36 8.12 15.62
CA GLU A 113 -11.17 8.64 16.73
C GLU A 113 -12.65 8.29 16.57
N LYS A 114 -13.19 8.41 15.35
CA LYS A 114 -14.61 8.16 15.07
C LYS A 114 -14.93 6.70 14.77
N HIS A 115 -13.97 5.98 14.17
CA HIS A 115 -14.10 4.59 13.73
C HIS A 115 -12.83 3.79 14.09
N PRO A 116 -12.53 3.59 15.39
CA PRO A 116 -11.29 2.94 15.83
C PRO A 116 -11.09 1.53 15.26
N ASP A 117 -12.19 0.78 15.10
CA ASP A 117 -12.18 -0.52 14.43
C ASP A 117 -11.88 -0.39 12.94
N GLY A 118 -12.43 0.62 12.26
CA GLY A 118 -12.13 0.93 10.86
C GLY A 118 -10.66 1.26 10.62
N PHE A 119 -10.06 2.06 11.51
CA PHE A 119 -8.62 2.34 11.45
C PHE A 119 -7.78 1.06 11.66
N SER A 120 -8.12 0.27 12.68
CA SER A 120 -7.44 -1.00 12.97
C SER A 120 -7.55 -1.98 11.79
N MET A 121 -8.71 -2.06 11.15
CA MET A 121 -8.94 -2.92 9.98
C MET A 121 -8.28 -2.40 8.71
N THR A 122 -8.08 -1.09 8.58
CA THR A 122 -7.23 -0.53 7.51
C THR A 122 -5.80 -1.06 7.64
N ARG A 123 -5.28 -1.16 8.86
CA ARG A 123 -3.95 -1.74 9.11
C ARG A 123 -3.94 -3.24 8.79
N LEU A 124 -5.00 -3.97 9.15
CA LEU A 124 -5.14 -5.38 8.79
C LEU A 124 -5.22 -5.58 7.26
N LEU A 125 -5.89 -4.70 6.53
CA LEU A 125 -5.94 -4.72 5.06
C LEU A 125 -4.56 -4.55 4.42
N LYS A 126 -3.68 -3.76 5.03
CA LYS A 126 -2.28 -3.66 4.59
C LYS A 126 -1.55 -4.99 4.74
N ILE A 127 -1.67 -5.64 5.91
CA ILE A 127 -1.07 -6.95 6.17
C ILE A 127 -1.63 -8.00 5.22
N TYR A 128 -2.94 -7.99 5.02
CA TYR A 128 -3.62 -8.84 4.04
C TYR A 128 -3.02 -8.65 2.66
N ASN A 129 -2.94 -7.42 2.14
CA ASN A 129 -2.33 -7.13 0.84
C ASN A 129 -0.86 -7.61 0.74
N GLU A 130 -0.08 -7.47 1.81
CA GLU A 130 1.32 -7.95 1.88
C GLU A 130 1.42 -9.48 1.84
N SER A 131 0.40 -10.19 2.31
CA SER A 131 0.33 -11.66 2.29
C SER A 131 -0.17 -12.25 0.97
N LEU A 132 -0.78 -11.43 0.10
CA LEU A 132 -1.29 -11.86 -1.18
C LEU A 132 -0.16 -12.24 -2.16
N PRO A 133 -0.48 -13.02 -3.22
CA PRO A 133 0.45 -13.26 -4.30
C PRO A 133 1.00 -11.95 -4.86
N ARG A 134 2.28 -11.93 -5.21
CA ARG A 134 2.93 -10.74 -5.74
C ARG A 134 2.54 -10.54 -7.20
N LEU A 135 1.46 -9.79 -7.45
CA LEU A 135 0.89 -9.61 -8.79
C LEU A 135 1.42 -8.37 -9.52
N ARG A 136 1.82 -7.34 -8.79
CA ARG A 136 2.21 -6.06 -9.40
C ARG A 136 3.69 -6.04 -9.76
N LYS A 137 4.03 -5.66 -10.98
CA LYS A 137 5.43 -5.45 -11.39
C LYS A 137 5.98 -4.10 -10.94
N SER A 138 7.25 -4.08 -10.56
CA SER A 138 8.00 -2.88 -10.19
C SER A 138 9.46 -3.07 -10.62
N GLY A 139 9.75 -2.76 -11.88
CA GLY A 139 10.97 -3.20 -12.54
C GLY A 139 10.96 -4.73 -12.68
N GLU A 140 12.06 -5.39 -12.32
CA GLU A 140 12.20 -6.85 -12.38
C GLU A 140 11.53 -7.57 -11.19
N LYS A 141 11.12 -6.84 -10.14
CA LYS A 141 10.56 -7.42 -8.92
C LYS A 141 9.04 -7.43 -8.95
N LYS A 142 8.44 -8.57 -8.60
CA LYS A 142 7.02 -8.67 -8.23
C LYS A 142 6.81 -8.11 -6.81
N LYS A 143 5.72 -7.36 -6.62
CA LYS A 143 5.32 -6.71 -5.36
C LYS A 143 3.86 -7.05 -5.01
N PRO A 144 3.41 -6.81 -3.76
CA PRO A 144 2.01 -6.88 -3.39
C PRO A 144 1.09 -6.14 -4.39
N PRO A 145 -0.15 -6.65 -4.61
CA PRO A 145 -1.04 -6.11 -5.64
C PRO A 145 -1.25 -4.61 -5.51
N LEU A 146 -1.66 -4.15 -4.31
CA LEU A 146 -1.87 -2.74 -4.05
C LEU A 146 -0.60 -2.07 -3.53
N ILE A 147 -0.45 -0.79 -3.91
CA ILE A 147 0.54 0.10 -3.30
C ILE A 147 0.00 0.48 -1.93
N SER A 148 0.84 0.46 -0.89
CA SER A 148 0.38 0.60 0.50
C SER A 148 -0.39 1.90 0.80
N LEU A 149 -0.06 3.00 0.10
CA LEU A 149 -0.79 4.27 0.21
C LEU A 149 -2.21 4.20 -0.38
N HIS A 150 -2.46 3.28 -1.31
CA HIS A 150 -3.76 3.17 -1.96
C HIS A 150 -4.84 2.63 -1.02
N ILE A 151 -4.47 1.73 -0.09
CA ILE A 151 -5.39 1.11 0.87
C ILE A 151 -6.10 2.14 1.76
N PRO A 152 -5.41 3.06 2.47
CA PRO A 152 -6.10 4.08 3.26
C PRO A 152 -6.95 5.02 2.41
N LEU A 153 -6.57 5.33 1.16
CA LEU A 153 -7.41 6.13 0.26
C LEU A 153 -8.71 5.41 -0.09
N MET A 154 -8.66 4.10 -0.33
CA MET A 154 -9.87 3.31 -0.59
C MET A 154 -10.77 3.22 0.64
N VAL A 155 -10.20 3.14 1.85
CA VAL A 155 -11.00 3.15 3.08
C VAL A 155 -11.66 4.51 3.32
N LEU A 156 -10.96 5.62 3.06
CA LEU A 156 -11.57 6.96 3.12
C LEU A 156 -12.69 7.10 2.09
N GLY A 157 -12.52 6.60 0.86
CA GLY A 157 -13.62 6.57 -0.12
C GLY A 157 -14.81 5.72 0.33
N ALA A 158 -14.57 4.58 0.99
CA ALA A 158 -15.63 3.75 1.57
C ALA A 158 -16.38 4.49 2.70
N LEU A 159 -15.66 5.28 3.49
CA LEU A 159 -16.22 6.12 4.55
C LEU A 159 -17.10 7.23 3.96
N ASP A 160 -16.61 7.96 2.96
CA ASP A 160 -17.36 9.05 2.30
C ASP A 160 -18.68 8.55 1.69
N GLN A 161 -18.68 7.34 1.12
CA GLN A 161 -19.88 6.67 0.62
C GLN A 161 -20.76 6.03 1.71
N ARG A 162 -20.48 6.28 2.99
CA ARG A 162 -21.21 5.74 4.14
C ARG A 162 -21.31 4.21 4.16
N LYS A 163 -20.37 3.51 3.49
CA LYS A 163 -20.33 2.03 3.50
C LYS A 163 -19.97 1.50 4.88
N LEU A 164 -19.20 2.29 5.63
CA LEU A 164 -18.70 1.92 6.94
C LEU A 164 -19.66 2.27 8.09
N ASP A 165 -20.63 3.17 7.89
CA ASP A 165 -21.61 3.62 8.90
C ASP A 165 -22.41 2.46 9.54
N ARG A 166 -22.63 1.39 8.78
CA ARG A 166 -23.38 0.20 9.22
C ARG A 166 -22.52 -0.84 9.93
N CYS A 167 -21.21 -0.67 9.97
CA CYS A 167 -20.28 -1.62 10.56
C CYS A 167 -20.32 -1.49 12.09
N LYS A 168 -20.62 -2.59 12.78
CA LYS A 168 -20.72 -2.63 14.25
C LYS A 168 -19.52 -3.27 14.93
N ASP A 169 -18.66 -3.92 14.16
CA ASP A 169 -17.54 -4.71 14.65
C ASP A 169 -16.38 -4.68 13.63
N PRO A 170 -15.16 -5.07 14.05
CA PRO A 170 -14.00 -5.11 13.15
C PRO A 170 -14.21 -5.94 11.89
N GLN A 171 -14.94 -7.06 11.99
CA GLN A 171 -15.21 -7.93 10.85
C GLN A 171 -16.00 -7.20 9.76
N GLY A 172 -17.05 -6.46 10.14
CA GLY A 172 -17.83 -5.63 9.24
C GLY A 172 -16.98 -4.56 8.56
N TYR A 173 -16.12 -3.86 9.31
CA TYR A 173 -15.22 -2.85 8.75
C TYR A 173 -14.25 -3.45 7.72
N PHE A 174 -13.65 -4.59 8.03
CA PHE A 174 -12.74 -5.28 7.09
C PHE A 174 -13.49 -5.70 5.82
N MET A 175 -14.66 -6.32 5.97
CA MET A 175 -15.47 -6.81 4.86
C MET A 175 -15.97 -5.69 3.94
N GLU A 176 -16.55 -4.64 4.50
CA GLU A 176 -17.09 -3.52 3.70
C GLU A 176 -15.97 -2.74 3.01
N SER A 177 -14.83 -2.58 3.67
CA SER A 177 -13.64 -1.97 3.06
C SER A 177 -13.08 -2.84 1.93
N LEU A 178 -13.00 -4.17 2.11
CA LEU A 178 -12.53 -5.09 1.07
C LEU A 178 -13.49 -5.13 -0.13
N LYS A 179 -14.81 -5.12 0.11
CA LYS A 179 -15.83 -4.96 -0.93
C LYS A 179 -15.65 -3.66 -1.67
N TYR A 180 -15.42 -2.55 -0.98
CA TYR A 180 -15.16 -1.27 -1.63
C TYR A 180 -13.89 -1.31 -2.50
N ILE A 181 -12.79 -1.85 -1.97
CA ILE A 181 -11.54 -2.04 -2.71
C ILE A 181 -11.81 -2.85 -3.98
N ARG A 182 -12.50 -3.99 -3.89
CA ARG A 182 -12.86 -4.81 -5.05
C ARG A 182 -13.46 -3.97 -6.17
N HIS A 183 -14.45 -3.14 -5.86
CA HIS A 183 -15.16 -2.37 -6.89
C HIS A 183 -14.38 -1.16 -7.43
N ASN A 184 -13.37 -0.68 -6.70
CA ASN A 184 -12.80 0.65 -6.93
C ASN A 184 -11.28 0.69 -7.09
N TRP A 185 -10.54 -0.40 -6.85
CA TRP A 185 -9.07 -0.37 -6.84
C TRP A 185 -8.44 0.03 -8.20
N ALA A 186 -9.12 -0.20 -9.32
CA ALA A 186 -8.61 0.22 -10.63
C ALA A 186 -9.08 1.62 -11.06
N ARG A 187 -9.91 2.28 -10.25
CA ARG A 187 -10.70 3.47 -10.61
C ARG A 187 -10.10 4.73 -10.02
N ALA A 188 -9.40 5.51 -10.83
CA ALA A 188 -8.79 6.76 -10.37
C ALA A 188 -9.83 7.87 -10.13
N GLU A 189 -10.96 7.82 -10.84
CA GLU A 189 -12.07 8.76 -10.74
C GLU A 189 -12.75 8.76 -9.37
N VAL A 190 -12.44 7.79 -8.51
CA VAL A 190 -12.91 7.79 -7.12
C VAL A 190 -12.43 9.05 -6.40
N ALA A 191 -11.23 9.58 -6.71
CA ALA A 191 -10.79 10.84 -6.13
C ALA A 191 -11.63 12.06 -6.55
N GLU A 192 -12.32 11.99 -7.70
CA GLU A 192 -13.19 13.06 -8.18
C GLU A 192 -14.59 12.99 -7.56
N ASN A 193 -14.97 11.85 -6.98
CA ASN A 193 -16.32 11.63 -6.47
C ASN A 193 -16.40 11.65 -4.94
N GLU A 194 -15.29 11.42 -4.25
CA GLU A 194 -15.25 11.32 -2.78
C GLU A 194 -14.66 12.57 -2.13
N THR A 195 -15.41 13.18 -1.21
CA THR A 195 -15.09 14.47 -0.59
C THR A 195 -13.74 14.47 0.11
N SER A 196 -13.45 13.47 0.94
CA SER A 196 -12.18 13.38 1.66
C SER A 196 -11.00 13.22 0.70
N LEU A 197 -11.19 12.55 -0.45
CA LEU A 197 -10.14 12.38 -1.45
C LEU A 197 -9.89 13.65 -2.29
N GLN A 198 -10.96 14.40 -2.58
CA GLN A 198 -10.85 15.73 -3.20
C GLN A 198 -10.10 16.71 -2.29
N GLU A 199 -10.48 16.76 -1.01
CA GLU A 199 -9.88 17.68 -0.03
C GLU A 199 -8.37 17.50 0.12
N ILE A 200 -7.89 16.26 0.09
CA ILE A 200 -6.45 15.96 0.18
C ILE A 200 -5.75 15.97 -1.19
N GLY A 201 -6.46 16.19 -2.30
CA GLY A 201 -5.89 16.20 -3.64
C GLY A 201 -5.35 14.84 -4.10
N ALA A 202 -6.06 13.74 -3.78
CA ALA A 202 -5.58 12.38 -4.04
C ALA A 202 -5.55 11.97 -5.53
N GLU A 203 -6.21 12.73 -6.42
CA GLU A 203 -6.41 12.38 -7.83
C GLU A 203 -5.11 12.01 -8.56
N ALA A 204 -4.12 12.90 -8.53
CA ALA A 204 -2.84 12.69 -9.20
C ALA A 204 -2.07 11.49 -8.63
N HIS A 205 -2.33 11.10 -7.37
CA HIS A 205 -1.76 9.89 -6.77
C HIS A 205 -2.49 8.64 -7.22
N LEU A 206 -3.82 8.63 -7.20
CA LEU A 206 -4.62 7.50 -7.66
C LEU A 206 -4.35 7.21 -9.13
N GLN A 207 -4.40 8.20 -10.02
CA GLN A 207 -4.08 8.03 -11.45
C GLN A 207 -2.72 7.36 -11.67
N ARG A 208 -1.70 7.77 -10.91
CA ARG A 208 -0.36 7.18 -11.00
C ARG A 208 -0.33 5.75 -10.46
N MET A 209 -1.04 5.48 -9.36
CA MET A 209 -1.09 4.14 -8.76
C MET A 209 -1.86 3.17 -9.66
N THR A 210 -3.02 3.55 -10.18
CA THR A 210 -3.82 2.73 -11.10
C THR A 210 -3.09 2.47 -12.41
N LYS A 211 -2.34 3.45 -12.93
CA LYS A 211 -1.44 3.23 -14.08
C LYS A 211 -0.40 2.13 -13.82
N LYS A 212 0.10 2.00 -12.58
CA LYS A 212 1.04 0.92 -12.20
C LYS A 212 0.36 -0.45 -12.08
N TYR A 213 -0.96 -0.52 -12.21
CA TYR A 213 -1.73 -1.75 -12.20
C TYR A 213 -2.19 -2.18 -13.61
N GLY A 214 -1.94 -1.37 -14.64
CA GLY A 214 -2.52 -1.54 -15.99
C GLY A 214 -2.05 -2.77 -16.78
N GLU A 215 -1.46 -3.78 -16.13
CA GLU A 215 -1.28 -5.09 -16.76
C GLU A 215 -2.61 -5.83 -16.71
N ALA A 216 -3.15 -6.24 -17.88
CA ALA A 216 -4.41 -6.97 -17.98
C ALA A 216 -4.46 -8.22 -17.08
N GLN A 217 -3.30 -8.86 -16.86
CA GLN A 217 -3.17 -9.99 -15.94
C GLN A 217 -3.47 -9.59 -14.48
N MET A 218 -3.03 -8.41 -14.04
CA MET A 218 -3.29 -7.92 -12.68
C MET A 218 -4.78 -7.63 -12.49
N GLU A 219 -5.44 -7.04 -13.48
CA GLU A 219 -6.88 -6.79 -13.44
C GLU A 219 -7.69 -8.08 -13.27
N VAL A 220 -7.38 -9.11 -14.06
CA VAL A 220 -8.07 -10.41 -13.98
C VAL A 220 -7.73 -11.16 -12.69
N GLU A 221 -6.44 -11.35 -12.39
CA GLU A 221 -6.00 -12.18 -11.27
C GLU A 221 -6.35 -11.56 -9.92
N PHE A 222 -6.15 -10.24 -9.76
CA PHE A 222 -6.45 -9.59 -8.50
C PHE A 222 -7.96 -9.49 -8.24
N THR A 223 -8.76 -9.21 -9.28
CA THR A 223 -10.22 -9.19 -9.14
C THR A 223 -10.76 -10.57 -8.77
N GLN A 224 -10.29 -11.63 -9.45
CA GLN A 224 -10.70 -13.00 -9.11
C GLN A 224 -10.29 -13.38 -7.68
N LEU A 225 -9.06 -13.03 -7.27
CA LEU A 225 -8.58 -13.28 -5.91
C LEU A 225 -9.46 -12.59 -4.85
N LEU A 226 -9.85 -11.33 -5.10
CA LEU A 226 -10.74 -10.60 -4.20
C LEU A 226 -12.13 -11.24 -4.14
N ASP A 227 -12.69 -11.67 -5.27
CA ASP A 227 -13.98 -12.33 -5.33
C ASP A 227 -13.96 -13.66 -4.56
N ASP A 228 -12.94 -14.50 -4.77
CA ASP A 228 -12.75 -15.77 -4.06
C ASP A 228 -12.64 -15.54 -2.54
N HIS A 229 -11.81 -14.57 -2.13
CA HIS A 229 -11.59 -14.27 -0.72
C HIS A 229 -12.83 -13.67 -0.05
N LEU A 230 -13.59 -12.84 -0.74
CA LEU A 230 -14.86 -12.31 -0.23
C LEU A 230 -15.87 -13.43 -0.01
N ILE A 231 -16.00 -14.39 -0.93
CA ILE A 231 -16.89 -15.55 -0.76
C ILE A 231 -16.49 -16.37 0.47
N ILE A 232 -15.20 -16.66 0.63
CA ILE A 232 -14.68 -17.40 1.79
C ILE A 232 -15.00 -16.63 3.06
N LEU A 233 -14.68 -15.34 3.12
CA LEU A 233 -14.92 -14.53 4.30
C LEU A 233 -16.41 -14.46 4.64
N GLU A 234 -17.31 -14.27 3.67
CA GLU A 234 -18.75 -14.26 3.91
C GLU A 234 -19.25 -15.58 4.50
N GLN A 235 -18.72 -16.72 4.03
CA GLN A 235 -19.03 -18.03 4.62
C GLN A 235 -18.51 -18.14 6.06
N LEU A 236 -17.28 -17.71 6.32
CA LEU A 236 -16.70 -17.72 7.67
C LEU A 236 -17.46 -16.81 8.63
N CYS A 237 -17.93 -15.65 8.15
CA CYS A 237 -18.76 -14.72 8.90
C CYS A 237 -20.13 -15.32 9.26
N ALA A 238 -20.62 -16.27 8.46
CA ALA A 238 -21.89 -16.95 8.64
C ALA A 238 -21.76 -18.29 9.40
N GLU A 239 -20.54 -18.78 9.64
CA GLU A 239 -20.28 -20.03 10.36
C GLU A 239 -20.89 -19.95 11.75
N LYS A 240 -21.79 -20.89 12.06
CA LYS A 240 -22.41 -21.02 13.37
C LYS A 240 -21.84 -22.26 14.05
N GLY A 241 -21.29 -22.07 15.23
CA GLY A 241 -20.75 -23.17 16.04
C GLY A 241 -19.83 -22.61 17.13
N ASP A 242 -20.03 -23.07 18.35
CA ASP A 242 -19.19 -22.77 19.52
C ASP A 242 -18.24 -23.94 19.83
N ASP A 243 -18.20 -24.95 18.97
CA ASP A 243 -17.34 -26.11 19.13
C ASP A 243 -15.92 -25.90 18.56
N LYS A 244 -14.99 -26.72 19.07
CA LYS A 244 -13.57 -26.66 18.70
C LYS A 244 -13.32 -26.89 17.21
N LEU A 245 -14.11 -27.71 16.53
CA LEU A 245 -13.93 -28.01 15.11
C LEU A 245 -14.35 -26.81 14.25
N ALA A 246 -15.45 -26.14 14.61
CA ALA A 246 -15.87 -24.89 13.97
C ALA A 246 -14.80 -23.80 14.13
N ALA A 247 -14.31 -23.58 15.35
CA ALA A 247 -13.22 -22.63 15.61
C ALA A 247 -11.96 -22.98 14.80
N GLN A 248 -11.58 -24.26 14.72
CA GLN A 248 -10.42 -24.70 13.95
C GLN A 248 -10.59 -24.51 12.43
N ARG A 249 -11.78 -24.72 11.88
CA ARG A 249 -12.09 -24.40 10.48
C ARG A 249 -11.91 -22.91 10.21
N VAL A 250 -12.51 -22.04 11.03
CA VAL A 250 -12.42 -20.58 10.87
C VAL A 250 -10.96 -20.13 10.93
N ILE A 251 -10.21 -20.56 11.95
CA ILE A 251 -8.79 -20.21 12.09
C ILE A 251 -7.99 -20.68 10.88
N SER A 252 -8.19 -21.91 10.42
CA SER A 252 -7.42 -22.46 9.30
C SER A 252 -7.71 -21.72 7.99
N SER A 253 -8.97 -21.35 7.75
CA SER A 253 -9.36 -20.58 6.56
C SER A 253 -8.82 -19.16 6.62
N VAL A 254 -8.94 -18.45 7.75
CA VAL A 254 -8.33 -17.12 7.92
C VAL A 254 -6.82 -17.19 7.74
N GLN A 255 -6.16 -18.19 8.34
CA GLN A 255 -4.72 -18.39 8.18
C GLN A 255 -4.32 -18.56 6.71
N SER A 256 -5.13 -19.28 5.92
CA SER A 256 -4.88 -19.43 4.48
C SER A 256 -4.99 -18.11 3.71
N LEU A 257 -5.97 -17.25 4.04
CA LEU A 257 -6.15 -15.93 3.43
C LEU A 257 -4.95 -15.00 3.68
N PHE A 258 -4.30 -15.14 4.84
CA PHE A 258 -3.11 -14.38 5.23
C PHE A 258 -1.79 -15.12 4.90
N GLY A 259 -1.83 -16.17 4.08
CA GLY A 259 -0.63 -16.88 3.64
C GLY A 259 0.13 -17.59 4.77
N THR A 260 -0.55 -18.02 5.83
CA THR A 260 0.06 -18.78 6.93
C THR A 260 -0.42 -20.23 6.87
N SER A 261 0.39 -21.13 6.32
CA SER A 261 0.10 -22.56 6.39
C SER A 261 0.76 -23.15 7.64
N GLY A 262 0.13 -23.01 8.81
CA GLY A 262 0.50 -23.74 10.03
C GLY A 262 1.69 -23.20 10.86
N PRO A 263 1.97 -23.83 12.02
CA PRO A 263 2.36 -23.16 13.27
C PRO A 263 3.76 -22.53 13.33
N HIS A 264 4.56 -22.59 12.25
CA HIS A 264 5.88 -21.93 12.17
C HIS A 264 6.16 -21.27 10.81
N GLY A 265 5.15 -21.02 9.97
CA GLY A 265 5.35 -20.54 8.60
C GLY A 265 5.31 -19.02 8.43
N LEU A 266 6.45 -18.36 8.59
CA LEU A 266 6.76 -17.11 7.88
C LEU A 266 6.92 -17.45 6.38
N LEU A 267 6.11 -16.81 5.53
CA LEU A 267 6.06 -16.90 4.05
C LEU A 267 5.26 -18.10 3.50
N ALA A 268 4.04 -17.82 3.03
CA ALA A 268 3.26 -18.74 2.19
C ALA A 268 3.96 -19.03 0.86
N ARG A 269 3.75 -20.25 0.38
CA ARG A 269 3.93 -20.64 -1.02
C ARG A 269 3.03 -19.78 -1.92
N GLU A 270 3.56 -19.34 -3.06
CA GLU A 270 2.75 -18.70 -4.11
C GLU A 270 1.60 -19.64 -4.51
N PRO A 271 0.33 -19.21 -4.40
CA PRO A 271 -0.75 -19.87 -5.09
C PRO A 271 -0.47 -19.77 -6.58
N THR A 272 -0.34 -20.89 -7.27
CA THR A 272 -0.32 -20.92 -8.74
C THR A 272 -1.72 -20.63 -9.24
N TYR A 273 -2.08 -19.35 -9.34
CA TYR A 273 -3.18 -18.90 -10.20
C TYR A 273 -2.71 -19.09 -11.65
N LYS A 274 -2.73 -20.33 -12.14
CA LYS A 274 -2.67 -20.56 -13.58
C LYS A 274 -4.02 -20.10 -14.12
N SER A 275 -4.02 -18.94 -14.77
CA SER A 275 -5.13 -18.49 -15.58
C SER A 275 -5.60 -19.63 -16.47
N LYS A 276 -6.86 -20.07 -16.31
CA LYS A 276 -7.49 -21.04 -17.23
C LYS A 276 -7.52 -20.52 -18.67
N VAL A 277 -7.32 -19.22 -18.88
CA VAL A 277 -7.14 -18.60 -20.21
C VAL A 277 -5.79 -18.99 -20.81
N ALA A 278 -4.71 -19.02 -20.03
CA ALA A 278 -3.39 -19.46 -20.50
C ALA A 278 -3.34 -20.97 -20.82
N GLU A 279 -4.09 -21.80 -20.09
CA GLU A 279 -4.25 -23.23 -20.43
C GLU A 279 -5.15 -23.46 -21.65
N ALA A 280 -6.12 -22.58 -21.91
CA ALA A 280 -6.95 -22.62 -23.11
C ALA A 280 -6.17 -22.18 -24.36
N GLU A 281 -5.35 -21.13 -24.26
CA GLU A 281 -4.48 -20.66 -25.35
C GLU A 281 -3.34 -21.64 -25.67
N ALA A 282 -2.79 -22.34 -24.66
CA ALA A 282 -1.81 -23.40 -24.88
C ALA A 282 -2.43 -24.66 -25.52
N LYS A 283 -3.71 -24.96 -25.25
CA LYS A 283 -4.44 -26.05 -25.89
C LYS A 283 -4.98 -25.72 -27.28
N ALA A 284 -5.11 -24.44 -27.62
CA ALA A 284 -5.50 -24.02 -28.97
C ALA A 284 -4.32 -23.96 -29.95
N ASN A 285 -3.08 -23.99 -29.43
CA ASN A 285 -1.83 -23.98 -30.21
C ASN A 285 -1.11 -25.35 -30.25
N LEU A 286 -1.80 -26.42 -29.86
CA LEU A 286 -1.42 -27.83 -30.01
C LEU A 286 -2.45 -28.55 -30.87
#